data_AF-A0A3N4K826-F1
#
_entry.id   AF-A0A3N4K826-F1
#
_cell.length_a   1.000
_cell.length_b   1.000
_cell.length_c   1.000
_cell.angle_alpha   90.00
_cell.angle_beta   90.00
_cell.angle_gamma   90.00
#
_symmetry.space_group_name_H-M   'P 1'
#
loop_
_entity.id
_entity.type
_entity.pdbx_description
1 polymer ?
#
loop_
_entity_poly.entity_id
_entity_poly.type
_entity_poly.pdbx_seq_one_letter_code
_entity_poly.pdbx_strand_id
1 'polypeptide(L)'
;LETLQSLPEYLHYLLNLIDTSACNFHLKIHEYNSTLAFTSAKYQLDNWPEVQGSGIICFQIHGVLYHLQGPLQTYNDTALAFAQLYFYDPAYAVQVQCAVHLRLDSNVLLNITTMLHEINPYISIYKTIRKHSENIL
;
A
#
# COMPACT_ATOMS: atom_id res chain seq x y z
N LEU A 1 16.41 -12.25 18.21
CA LEU A 1 15.59 -12.18 16.99
C LEU A 1 14.15 -12.18 17.47
N GLU A 2 13.42 -11.07 17.30
CA GLU A 2 11.98 -11.08 17.57
C GLU A 2 11.34 -12.19 16.74
N THR A 3 10.53 -13.03 17.39
CA THR A 3 9.75 -14.05 16.70
C THR A 3 8.75 -13.34 15.78
N LEU A 4 8.81 -13.65 14.48
CA LEU A 4 7.83 -13.16 13.51
C LEU A 4 6.43 -13.52 14.03
N GLN A 5 5.56 -12.51 14.13
CA GLN A 5 4.17 -12.74 14.52
C GLN A 5 3.48 -13.65 13.50
N SER A 6 2.52 -14.44 13.96
CA SER A 6 1.70 -15.26 13.08
C SER A 6 0.99 -14.38 12.06
N LEU A 7 0.98 -14.81 10.80
CA LEU A 7 0.29 -14.10 9.73
C LEU A 7 -1.22 -14.01 10.05
N PRO A 8 -1.86 -12.85 9.85
CA PRO A 8 -3.30 -12.71 10.02
C PRO A 8 -4.06 -13.69 9.14
N GLU A 9 -5.20 -14.19 9.65
CA GLU A 9 -5.97 -15.26 9.01
C GLU A 9 -6.34 -14.94 7.55
N TYR A 10 -6.78 -13.71 7.27
CA TYR A 10 -7.18 -13.34 5.91
C TYR A 10 -6.01 -13.29 4.92
N LEU A 11 -4.84 -12.81 5.34
CA LEU A 11 -3.63 -12.89 4.52
C LEU A 11 -3.15 -14.33 4.34
N HIS A 12 -3.25 -15.15 5.40
CA HIS A 12 -2.93 -16.57 5.30
C HIS A 12 -3.85 -17.26 4.28
N TYR A 13 -5.13 -16.93 4.28
CA TYR A 13 -6.08 -17.40 3.28
C TYR A 13 -5.67 -17.00 1.87
N LEU A 14 -5.45 -15.70 1.63
CA LEU A 14 -5.12 -15.17 0.30
C LEU A 14 -3.81 -15.73 -0.27
N LEU A 15 -2.80 -16.00 0.57
CA LEU A 15 -1.47 -16.44 0.14
C LEU A 15 -1.35 -17.95 -0.09
N ASN A 16 -2.21 -18.77 0.53
CA ASN A 16 -2.05 -20.22 0.53
C ASN A 16 -3.14 -20.97 -0.23
N LEU A 17 -4.29 -20.34 -0.50
CA LEU A 17 -5.39 -20.98 -1.21
C LEU A 17 -5.33 -20.70 -2.72
N ILE A 18 -6.17 -21.42 -3.46
CA ILE A 18 -6.22 -21.41 -4.93
C ILE A 18 -7.64 -21.19 -5.47
N ASP A 19 -8.56 -20.68 -4.65
CA ASP A 19 -9.86 -20.24 -5.15
C ASP A 19 -9.73 -18.96 -6.00
N THR A 20 -10.84 -18.52 -6.59
CA THR A 20 -10.85 -17.37 -7.50
C THR A 20 -10.31 -16.09 -6.87
N SER A 21 -10.62 -15.81 -5.61
CA SER A 21 -10.15 -14.60 -4.93
C SER A 21 -8.65 -14.68 -4.63
N ALA A 22 -8.17 -15.82 -4.11
CA ALA A 22 -6.75 -16.04 -3.86
C ALA A 22 -5.92 -16.01 -5.17
N CYS A 23 -6.40 -16.66 -6.24
CA CYS A 23 -5.74 -16.62 -7.55
C CYS A 23 -5.69 -15.20 -8.13
N ASN A 24 -6.81 -14.45 -8.07
CA ASN A 24 -6.84 -13.06 -8.51
C ASN A 24 -5.91 -12.17 -7.67
N PHE A 25 -5.84 -12.42 -6.37
CA PHE A 25 -4.90 -11.73 -5.48
C PHE A 25 -3.46 -12.01 -5.88
N HIS A 26 -3.07 -13.27 -6.07
CA HIS A 26 -1.72 -13.64 -6.53
C HIS A 26 -1.34 -12.97 -7.84
N LEU A 27 -2.23 -12.99 -8.83
CA LEU A 27 -2.00 -12.36 -10.14
C LEU A 27 -1.78 -10.84 -10.05
N LYS A 28 -2.35 -10.19 -9.04
CA LYS A 28 -2.34 -8.72 -8.88
C LYS A 28 -1.67 -8.26 -7.58
N ILE A 29 -0.87 -9.11 -6.94
CA ILE A 29 -0.31 -8.83 -5.60
C ILE A 29 0.50 -7.53 -5.56
N HIS A 30 1.21 -7.22 -6.65
CA HIS A 30 1.93 -5.95 -6.81
C HIS A 30 1.00 -4.73 -6.83
N GLU A 31 -0.16 -4.84 -7.49
CA GLU A 31 -1.16 -3.76 -7.52
C GLU A 31 -1.78 -3.57 -6.13
N TYR A 32 -2.17 -4.66 -5.45
CA TYR A 32 -2.66 -4.59 -4.07
C TYR A 32 -1.65 -3.93 -3.12
N ASN A 33 -0.38 -4.36 -3.16
CA ASN A 33 0.67 -3.81 -2.31
C ASN A 33 0.91 -2.32 -2.60
N SER A 34 0.85 -1.91 -3.88
CA SER A 34 0.98 -0.51 -4.28
C SER A 34 -0.18 0.34 -3.76
N THR A 35 -1.42 -0.14 -3.93
CA THR A 35 -2.63 0.55 -3.45
C THR A 35 -2.67 0.69 -1.93
N LEU A 36 -2.12 -0.28 -1.20
CA LEU A 36 -2.06 -0.28 0.27
C LEU A 36 -0.80 0.41 0.83
N ALA A 37 0.10 0.94 0.00
CA ALA A 37 1.34 1.54 0.48
C ALA A 37 1.09 2.82 1.32
N PHE A 38 1.83 2.99 2.42
CA PHE A 38 1.78 4.21 3.24
C PHE A 38 2.56 5.38 2.63
N THR A 39 3.51 5.09 1.76
CA THR A 39 4.41 6.08 1.15
C THR A 39 4.68 5.68 -0.29
N SER A 40 4.90 6.66 -1.16
CA SER A 40 5.51 6.37 -2.45
C SER A 40 7.02 6.15 -2.30
N ALA A 41 7.58 5.34 -3.19
CA ALA A 41 9.01 5.24 -3.36
C ALA A 41 9.42 6.12 -4.55
N LYS A 42 10.40 7.01 -4.34
CA LYS A 42 11.06 7.72 -5.44
C LYS A 42 12.47 7.20 -5.58
N TYR A 43 12.86 6.85 -6.79
CA TYR A 43 14.20 6.39 -7.12
C TYR A 43 14.69 7.06 -8.41
N GLN A 44 16.00 7.16 -8.56
CA GLN A 44 16.63 7.51 -9.83
C GLN A 44 16.90 6.21 -10.56
N LEU A 45 16.27 6.03 -11.73
CA LEU A 45 16.57 4.91 -12.61
C LEU A 45 17.92 5.18 -13.26
N ASP A 46 18.85 4.23 -13.19
CA ASP A 46 20.00 4.28 -14.08
C ASP A 46 19.55 3.92 -15.48
N ASN A 47 19.97 4.74 -16.45
CA ASN A 47 19.85 4.42 -17.86
C ASN A 47 20.89 3.33 -18.20
N TRP A 48 20.72 2.13 -17.67
CA TRP A 48 21.45 0.97 -18.18
C TRP A 48 20.83 0.61 -19.54
N PRO A 49 21.64 0.45 -20.62
CA PRO A 49 21.10 0.04 -21.90
C PRO A 49 20.34 -1.27 -21.71
N GLU A 50 19.07 -1.28 -22.13
CA GLU A 50 18.17 -2.43 -22.02
C GLU A 50 18.93 -3.73 -22.23
N VAL A 51 18.92 -4.61 -21.23
CA VAL A 51 19.36 -5.98 -21.44
C VAL A 51 18.37 -6.58 -22.43
N GLN A 52 18.71 -6.49 -23.72
CA GLN A 52 17.97 -7.09 -24.83
C GLN A 52 18.06 -8.60 -24.69
N GLY A 53 17.18 -9.16 -23.87
CA GLY A 53 17.06 -10.59 -23.64
C GLY A 53 15.74 -10.89 -22.93
N SER A 54 15.12 -12.01 -23.29
CA SER A 54 13.88 -12.56 -22.71
C SER A 54 14.05 -13.04 -21.23
N GLY A 55 14.81 -12.31 -20.42
CA GLY A 55 15.10 -12.63 -19.03
C GLY A 55 14.37 -11.72 -18.04
N ILE A 56 14.60 -11.97 -16.75
CA ILE A 56 14.07 -11.17 -15.63
C ILE A 56 14.49 -9.70 -15.82
N ILE A 57 13.51 -8.80 -15.80
CA ILE A 57 13.76 -7.36 -15.81
C ILE A 57 14.32 -6.98 -14.43
N CYS A 58 15.65 -6.92 -14.34
CA CYS A 58 16.34 -6.36 -13.19
C CYS A 58 16.49 -4.85 -13.40
N PHE A 59 15.92 -4.03 -12.52
CA PHE A 59 16.27 -2.63 -12.40
C PHE A 59 17.19 -2.43 -11.20
N GLN A 60 18.23 -1.63 -11.37
CA GLN A 60 19.15 -1.28 -10.30
C GLN A 60 18.84 0.14 -9.84
N ILE A 61 18.69 0.32 -8.53
CA ILE A 61 18.58 1.64 -7.90
C ILE A 61 19.97 2.00 -7.41
N HIS A 62 20.60 3.03 -7.99
CA HIS A 62 21.79 3.65 -7.42
C HIS A 62 21.39 4.80 -6.48
N GLY A 63 22.04 4.85 -5.31
CA GLY A 63 21.77 5.85 -4.28
C GLY A 63 20.81 5.36 -3.18
N VAL A 64 20.29 6.31 -2.41
CA VAL A 64 19.40 6.03 -1.26
C VAL A 64 17.95 5.97 -1.73
N LEU A 65 17.22 4.92 -1.33
CA LEU A 65 15.77 4.85 -1.48
C LEU A 65 15.13 5.85 -0.50
N TYR A 66 14.48 6.89 -1.02
CA TYR A 66 13.70 7.80 -0.19
C TYR A 66 12.23 7.41 -0.22
N HIS A 67 11.66 7.16 0.97
CA HIS A 67 10.21 7.11 1.14
C HIS A 67 9.68 8.54 1.07
N LEU A 68 8.96 8.87 0.01
CA LEU A 68 8.32 10.17 -0.10
C LEU A 68 6.98 10.11 0.62
N GLN A 69 6.96 10.67 1.83
CA GLN A 69 5.74 10.91 2.55
C GLN A 69 5.11 12.20 2.02
N GLY A 70 3.97 12.08 1.35
CA GLY A 70 3.13 13.22 0.98
C GLY A 70 2.59 13.94 2.23
N PRO A 71 1.89 15.09 2.06
CA PRO A 71 1.28 15.78 3.19
C PRO A 71 0.33 14.83 3.92
N LEU A 72 0.38 14.80 5.26
CA LEU A 72 -0.57 14.00 6.06
C LEU A 72 -1.95 14.67 6.15
N GLN A 73 -2.05 15.90 5.67
CA GLN A 73 -3.26 16.68 5.62
C GLN A 73 -3.76 16.74 4.18
N THR A 74 -5.06 16.59 4.02
CA THR A 74 -5.73 16.90 2.76
C THR A 74 -5.80 18.40 2.60
N TYR A 75 -5.22 18.94 1.54
CA TYR A 75 -5.56 20.29 1.10
C TYR A 75 -6.81 20.21 0.25
N ASN A 76 -7.72 21.18 0.39
CA ASN A 76 -9.02 21.19 -0.28
C ASN A 76 -8.86 20.83 -1.77
N ASP A 77 -9.71 19.91 -2.23
CA ASP A 77 -9.82 19.37 -3.60
C ASP A 77 -8.74 18.37 -4.06
N THR A 78 -7.80 17.97 -3.19
CA THR A 78 -6.85 16.88 -3.52
C THR A 78 -7.39 15.49 -3.15
N ALA A 79 -7.26 14.53 -4.06
CA ALA A 79 -7.64 13.14 -3.82
C ALA A 79 -6.75 12.53 -2.72
N LEU A 80 -7.36 11.75 -1.82
CA LEU A 80 -6.65 11.03 -0.78
C LEU A 80 -5.65 10.04 -1.36
N ALA A 81 -4.42 10.03 -0.83
CA ALA A 81 -3.38 9.11 -1.26
C ALA A 81 -2.56 8.56 -0.10
N PHE A 82 -2.05 7.33 -0.29
CA PHE A 82 -1.11 6.66 0.62
C PHE A 82 -1.60 6.66 2.08
N ALA A 83 -0.76 7.09 3.04
CA ALA A 83 -1.07 7.16 4.47
C ALA A 83 -2.39 7.88 4.79
N GLN A 84 -2.82 8.85 3.96
CA GLN A 84 -4.05 9.60 4.20
C GLN A 84 -5.30 8.71 4.18
N LEU A 85 -5.29 7.63 3.38
CA LEU A 85 -6.42 6.72 3.25
C LEU A 85 -6.73 6.01 4.57
N TYR A 86 -5.70 5.70 5.36
CA TYR A 86 -5.81 5.04 6.66
C TYR A 86 -6.39 5.93 7.78
N PHE A 87 -6.64 7.20 7.49
CA PHE A 87 -7.26 8.12 8.43
C PHE A 87 -8.79 8.07 8.44
N TYR A 88 -9.38 7.42 7.44
CA TYR A 88 -10.82 7.34 7.26
C TYR A 88 -11.32 5.91 7.54
N ASP A 89 -12.63 5.73 7.41
CA ASP A 89 -13.24 4.41 7.45
C ASP A 89 -12.72 3.54 6.30
N PRO A 90 -12.42 2.23 6.52
CA PRO A 90 -11.95 1.33 5.47
C PRO A 90 -12.83 1.30 4.22
N ALA A 91 -14.15 1.33 4.36
CA ALA A 91 -15.05 1.29 3.20
C ALA A 91 -14.94 2.56 2.36
N TYR A 92 -14.79 3.72 3.01
CA TYR A 92 -14.55 4.97 2.32
C TYR A 92 -13.17 5.00 1.62
N ALA A 93 -12.12 4.52 2.29
CA ALA A 93 -10.78 4.43 1.72
C ALA A 93 -10.78 3.54 0.44
N VAL A 94 -11.44 2.38 0.51
CA VAL A 94 -11.58 1.48 -0.64
C VAL A 94 -12.39 2.11 -1.76
N GLN A 95 -13.47 2.83 -1.45
CA GLN A 95 -14.24 3.56 -2.47
C GLN A 95 -13.35 4.54 -3.25
N VAL A 96 -12.51 5.31 -2.54
CA VAL A 96 -11.57 6.25 -3.17
C VAL A 96 -10.52 5.50 -4.00
N GLN A 97 -9.96 4.41 -3.46
CA GLN A 97 -8.96 3.61 -4.18
C GLN A 97 -9.54 2.96 -5.44
N CYS A 98 -10.76 2.41 -5.39
CA CYS A 98 -11.42 1.79 -6.54
C CYS A 98 -11.76 2.79 -7.64
N ALA A 99 -12.02 4.06 -7.30
CA ALA A 99 -12.21 5.12 -8.29
C ALA A 99 -10.93 5.40 -9.11
N VAL A 100 -9.75 5.16 -8.51
CA VAL A 100 -8.44 5.33 -9.17
C VAL A 100 -7.95 4.02 -9.80
N HIS A 101 -8.21 2.88 -9.16
CA HIS A 101 -7.74 1.55 -9.54
C HIS A 101 -8.90 0.62 -9.89
N LEU A 102 -9.46 0.78 -11.10
CA LEU A 102 -10.64 0.03 -11.60
C LEU A 102 -10.46 -1.50 -11.75
N ARG A 103 -9.32 -2.07 -11.32
CA ARG A 103 -8.93 -3.45 -11.65
C ARG A 103 -8.83 -4.40 -10.45
N LEU A 104 -8.91 -3.90 -9.21
CA LEU A 104 -8.82 -4.73 -8.01
C LEU A 104 -10.20 -5.24 -7.58
N ASP A 105 -10.22 -6.41 -6.93
CA ASP A 105 -11.43 -6.91 -6.28
C ASP A 105 -11.68 -6.08 -5.01
N SER A 106 -12.76 -5.31 -5.01
CA SER A 106 -13.08 -4.39 -3.92
C SER A 106 -13.34 -5.11 -2.59
N ASN A 107 -13.83 -6.34 -2.62
CA ASN A 107 -14.08 -7.12 -1.41
C ASN A 107 -12.75 -7.59 -0.80
N VAL A 108 -11.83 -8.06 -1.63
CA VAL A 108 -10.47 -8.42 -1.20
C VAL A 108 -9.77 -7.19 -0.62
N LEU A 109 -9.84 -6.06 -1.32
CA LEU A 109 -9.22 -4.81 -0.87
C LEU A 109 -9.83 -4.31 0.46
N LEU A 110 -11.16 -4.40 0.63
CA LEU A 110 -11.85 -4.01 1.85
C LEU A 110 -11.44 -4.89 3.05
N ASN A 111 -11.38 -6.20 2.86
CA ASN A 111 -11.00 -7.12 3.92
C ASN A 111 -9.53 -6.92 4.33
N ILE A 112 -8.62 -6.71 3.37
CA ILE A 112 -7.21 -6.40 3.70
C ILE A 112 -7.13 -5.05 4.43
N THR A 113 -7.83 -4.02 3.95
CA THR A 113 -7.80 -2.68 4.57
C THR A 113 -8.36 -2.72 6.00
N THR A 114 -9.46 -3.43 6.21
CA THR A 114 -10.09 -3.62 7.54
C THR A 114 -9.14 -4.34 8.48
N MET A 115 -8.57 -5.46 8.03
CA MET A 115 -7.57 -6.21 8.78
C MET A 115 -6.36 -5.33 9.14
N LEU A 116 -5.84 -4.55 8.20
CA LEU A 116 -4.73 -3.61 8.48
C LEU A 116 -5.12 -2.59 9.54
N HIS A 117 -6.33 -2.03 9.50
CA HIS A 117 -6.83 -1.11 10.53
C HIS A 117 -6.84 -1.70 11.94
N GLU A 118 -7.05 -3.01 12.06
CA GLU A 118 -7.07 -3.71 13.34
C GLU A 118 -5.66 -4.02 13.87
N ILE A 119 -4.75 -4.43 12.99
CA ILE A 119 -3.47 -5.02 13.41
C ILE A 119 -2.25 -4.12 13.20
N ASN A 120 -2.30 -3.17 12.25
CA ASN A 120 -1.10 -2.46 11.82
C ASN A 120 -0.80 -1.28 12.75
N PRO A 121 0.27 -1.35 13.58
CA PRO A 121 0.57 -0.30 14.55
C PRO A 121 0.92 1.03 13.89
N TYR A 122 1.39 1.02 12.63
CA TYR A 122 1.74 2.23 11.91
C TYR A 122 0.53 3.13 11.66
N ILE A 123 -0.69 2.58 11.51
CA ILE A 123 -1.90 3.40 11.35
C ILE A 123 -2.08 4.34 12.55
N SER A 124 -1.90 3.81 13.76
CA SER A 124 -2.00 4.59 15.00
C SER A 124 -0.88 5.62 15.11
N ILE A 125 0.34 5.27 14.70
CA ILE A 125 1.47 6.19 14.65
C ILE A 125 1.18 7.35 13.68
N TYR A 126 0.76 7.05 12.45
CA TYR A 126 0.43 8.07 11.45
C TYR A 126 -0.75 8.96 11.87
N LYS A 127 -1.79 8.40 12.50
CA LYS A 127 -2.89 9.17 13.08
C LYS A 127 -2.40 10.13 14.17
N THR A 128 -1.43 9.70 14.97
CA THR A 128 -0.82 10.52 16.02
C THR A 128 0.02 11.64 15.41
N ILE A 129 0.86 11.35 14.40
CA ILE A 129 1.66 12.36 13.71
C ILE A 129 0.75 13.43 13.08
N ARG A 130 -0.34 13.03 12.42
CA ARG A 130 -1.32 13.97 11.83
C ARG A 130 -1.88 14.93 12.88
N LYS A 131 -2.34 14.43 14.03
CA LYS A 131 -2.87 15.28 15.11
C LYS A 131 -1.84 16.29 15.61
N HIS A 132 -0.57 15.90 15.72
CA HIS A 132 0.48 16.82 16.16
C HIS A 132 0.78 17.88 15.09
N SER A 133 0.79 17.51 13.80
CA SER A 133 1.00 18.49 12.73
C SER A 133 -0.13 19.53 12.63
N GLU A 134 -1.36 19.17 12.98
CA GLU A 134 -2.51 20.10 13.02
C GLU A 134 -2.44 21.10 14.18
N ASN A 135 -1.74 20.78 15.28
CA ASN A 135 -1.61 21.66 16.46
C ASN A 135 -0.42 22.64 16.37
N ILE A 136 0.43 22.50 15.36
CA ILE A 136 1.64 23.32 15.16
C ILE A 136 1.39 24.45 14.14
N LEU A 137 0.25 24.42 13.43
CA LEU A 137 -0.23 25.45 12.51
C LEU A 137 -1.37 26.26 13.16
#